data_AF-A0A0F2TB14-F1
#
_entry.id   AF-A0A0F2TB14-F1
#
_cell.length_a   1.000
_cell.length_b   1.000
_cell.length_c   1.000
_cell.angle_alpha   90.00
_cell.angle_beta   90.00
_cell.angle_gamma   90.00
#
_symmetry.space_group_name_H-M   'P 1'
#
loop_
_entity.id
_entity.type
_entity.pdbx_description
1 polymer ?
#
loop_
_entity_poly.entity_id
_entity_poly.type
_entity_poly.pdbx_seq_one_letter_code
_entity_poly.pdbx_strand_id
1 'polypeptide(L)' 'MASNAASSRLIRAGELARRHWLTPSDVSHHLSALHRAGFVLKSREQHRVSYQLSERGLALAALYD' A
#
# COMPACT_ATOMS: atom_id res chain seq x y z
N MET A 1 -13.87 10.30 21.48
CA MET A 1 -13.11 10.73 20.29
C MET A 1 -11.74 10.06 20.31
N ALA A 2 -11.70 8.74 20.15
CA ALA A 2 -10.50 7.93 20.27
C ALA A 2 -10.20 7.22 18.94
N SER A 3 -9.00 7.51 18.42
CA SER A 3 -8.06 6.54 17.87
C SER A 3 -8.48 5.75 16.63
N ASN A 4 -8.14 6.27 15.45
CA ASN A 4 -7.49 5.40 14.46
C ASN A 4 -6.66 6.26 13.52
N ALA A 5 -5.47 6.68 13.96
CA ALA A 5 -4.37 6.87 13.02
C ALA A 5 -4.25 5.51 12.34
N ALA A 6 -4.86 5.36 11.16
CA ALA A 6 -4.94 4.13 10.40
C ALA A 6 -3.56 3.51 10.44
N SER A 7 -3.40 2.47 11.28
CA SER A 7 -2.11 1.93 11.64
C SER A 7 -1.41 1.69 10.33
N SER A 8 -0.33 2.43 10.07
CA SER A 8 0.31 2.53 8.76
C SER A 8 0.94 1.18 8.46
N ARG A 9 0.09 0.26 8.02
CA ARG A 9 0.40 -1.16 7.96
C ARG A 9 1.27 -1.34 6.75
N LEU A 10 2.55 -1.58 7.00
CA LEU A 10 3.48 -2.03 5.98
C LEU A 10 2.96 -3.34 5.38
N ILE A 11 2.71 -3.34 4.09
CA ILE A 11 2.28 -4.51 3.33
C ILE A 11 3.24 -4.79 2.18
N ARG A 12 3.49 -6.07 1.92
CA ARG A 12 4.36 -6.50 0.82
C ARG A 12 3.50 -6.86 -0.39
N ALA A 13 4.05 -6.68 -1.59
CA ALA A 13 3.37 -7.05 -2.83
C ALA A 13 2.93 -8.52 -2.83
N GLY A 14 3.79 -9.44 -2.34
CA GLY A 14 3.44 -10.85 -2.22
C GLY A 14 2.29 -11.14 -1.24
N GLU A 15 2.08 -10.29 -0.23
CA GLU A 15 0.95 -10.45 0.68
C GLU A 15 -0.35 -9.94 0.08
N LEU A 16 -0.31 -8.79 -0.61
CA LEU A 16 -1.45 -8.30 -1.41
C LEU A 16 -1.83 -9.28 -2.51
N ALA A 17 -0.86 -9.83 -3.23
CA ALA A 17 -1.06 -10.82 -4.28
C ALA A 17 -1.88 -12.02 -3.78
N ARG A 18 -1.52 -12.60 -2.64
CA ARG A 18 -2.28 -13.71 -2.04
C ARG A 18 -3.69 -13.31 -1.62
N ARG A 19 -3.88 -12.13 -1.05
CA ARG A 19 -5.21 -11.66 -0.59
C ARG A 19 -6.18 -11.41 -1.72
N HIS A 20 -5.67 -10.99 -2.88
CA HIS A 20 -6.49 -10.64 -4.03
C HIS A 20 -6.42 -11.67 -5.17
N TRP A 21 -5.80 -12.83 -4.94
CA TRP A 21 -5.58 -13.87 -5.96
C TRP A 21 -4.94 -13.35 -7.25
N LEU A 22 -3.95 -12.46 -7.10
CA LEU A 22 -3.18 -11.85 -8.20
C LEU A 22 -1.75 -12.36 -8.25
N THR A 23 -1.05 -12.12 -9.36
CA THR A 23 0.39 -12.36 -9.42
C THR A 23 1.16 -11.27 -8.66
N PRO A 24 2.32 -11.57 -8.05
CA PRO A 24 3.16 -10.54 -7.43
C PRO A 24 3.62 -9.45 -8.42
N SER A 25 3.76 -9.79 -9.70
CA SER A 25 4.15 -8.86 -10.77
C SER A 25 3.06 -7.83 -11.06
N ASP A 26 1.81 -8.26 -11.18
CA ASP A 26 0.66 -7.35 -11.38
C ASP A 26 0.50 -6.40 -10.20
N VAL A 27 0.59 -6.93 -8.98
CA VAL A 27 0.52 -6.10 -7.77
C VAL A 27 1.67 -5.09 -7.72
N SER A 28 2.88 -5.50 -8.10
CA SER A 28 4.04 -4.60 -8.14
C SER A 28 3.88 -3.51 -9.21
N HIS A 29 3.27 -3.82 -10.34
CA HIS A 29 2.92 -2.86 -11.38
C HIS A 29 1.97 -1.78 -10.84
N HIS A 30 0.86 -2.18 -10.21
CA HIS A 30 -0.10 -1.24 -9.62
C HIS A 30 0.49 -0.42 -8.47
N LEU A 31 1.26 -1.05 -7.57
CA LEU A 31 1.93 -0.33 -6.47
C LEU A 31 2.96 0.68 -6.99
N SER A 32 3.62 0.40 -8.10
CA SER A 32 4.53 1.34 -8.74
C SER A 32 3.78 2.56 -9.30
N ALA A 33 2.62 2.35 -9.92
CA ALA A 33 1.77 3.44 -10.40
C ALA A 33 1.24 4.29 -9.24
N LEU A 34 0.72 3.67 -8.18
CA LEU A 34 0.22 4.36 -6.99
C LEU A 34 1.34 5.13 -6.25
N HIS A 35 2.55 4.57 -6.21
CA HIS A 35 3.69 5.25 -5.61
C HIS A 35 4.07 6.51 -6.40
N ARG A 36 4.15 6.40 -7.73
CA ARG A 36 4.41 7.55 -8.62
C ARG A 36 3.33 8.63 -8.50
N ALA A 37 2.08 8.23 -8.30
CA ALA A 37 0.96 9.14 -8.07
C ALA A 37 0.88 9.69 -6.63
N GLY A 38 1.80 9.27 -5.74
CA GLY A 38 1.88 9.78 -4.36
C GLY A 38 0.81 9.23 -3.42
N PHE A 39 0.14 8.11 -3.75
CA PHE A 39 -0.87 7.50 -2.89
C PHE A 39 -0.29 6.48 -1.90
N VAL A 40 0.83 5.84 -2.24
CA VAL A 40 1.55 4.93 -1.34
C VAL A 40 3.00 5.36 -1.16
N LEU A 41 3.51 5.16 0.06
CA LEU A 41 4.92 5.29 0.40
C LEU A 41 5.58 3.92 0.26
N LYS A 42 6.78 3.91 -0.33
CA LYS A 42 7.60 2.72 -0.53
C LYS A 42 8.76 2.76 0.45
N SER A 43 8.91 1.71 1.25
CA SER A 43 10.09 1.49 2.09
C SER A 43 10.87 0.27 1.60
N ARG A 44 12.19 0.35 1.66
CA ARG A 44 13.09 -0.77 1.34
C ARG A 44 14.04 -1.00 2.50
N GLU A 45 13.93 -2.17 3.11
CA GLU A 45 14.84 -2.66 4.13
C GLU A 45 15.55 -3.91 3.60
N GLN A 46 16.85 -3.78 3.35
CA GLN A 46 17.68 -4.84 2.74
C GLN A 46 17.05 -5.39 1.44
N HIS A 47 16.59 -6.64 1.47
CA HIS A 47 15.97 -7.36 0.36
C HIS A 47 14.44 -7.35 0.39
N ARG A 48 13.83 -6.54 1.27
CA ARG A 48 12.39 -6.49 1.48
C ARG A 48 11.84 -5.11 1.10
N VAL A 49 10.83 -5.11 0.24
CA VAL A 49 10.06 -3.91 -0.11
C VAL A 49 8.70 -3.98 0.57
N SER A 50 8.33 -2.92 1.25
CA SER A 50 7.01 -2.73 1.88
C SER A 50 6.38 -1.42 1.41
N TYR A 51 5.06 -1.40 1.46
CA TYR A 51 4.25 -0.25 1.07
C TYR A 51 3.30 0.10 2.21
N GLN A 52 3.01 1.39 2.36
CA GLN A 52 1.97 1.89 3.23
C GLN A 52 1.19 2.99 2.51
N LEU A 53 -0.06 3.22 2.89
CA LEU A 53 -0.78 4.38 2.40
C LEU A 53 -0.09 5.66 2.88
N SER A 54 -0.03 6.65 1.99
CA SER A 54 0.25 8.03 2.38
C SER A 54 -1.01 8.68 2.96
N GLU A 55 -0.89 9.88 3.52
CA GLU A 55 -2.07 10.67 3.92
C GLU A 55 -3.05 10.89 2.77
N ARG A 56 -2.53 11.16 1.56
CA ARG A 56 -3.35 11.30 0.34
C ARG A 56 -4.04 9.98 -0.03
N GLY A 57 -3.34 8.85 0.13
CA GLY A 57 -3.90 7.52 -0.10
C GLY A 57 -4.99 7.17 0.91
N LEU A 58 -4.81 7.53 2.18
CA LEU A 58 -5.81 7.38 3.22
C LEU A 58 -7.06 8.21 2.92
N ALA A 59 -6.87 9.49 2.54
CA ALA A 59 -7.97 10.36 2.16
C ALA A 59 -8.75 9.83 0.95
N LEU A 60 -8.05 9.27 -0.05
CA LEU A 60 -8.71 8.63 -1.20
C LEU A 60 -9.49 7.38 -0.79
N ALA A 61 -8.91 6.50 0.03
CA ALA A 61 -9.55 5.26 0.47
C ALA A 61 -10.85 5.54 1.25
N ALA A 62 -10.85 6.59 2.09
CA ALA A 62 -12.03 7.02 2.84
C ALA A 62 -13.21 7.49 1.97
N LEU A 63 -13.01 7.72 0.66
CA LEU A 63 -14.11 8.04 -0.27
C LEU A 63 -14.83 6.79 -0.80
N TYR A 64 -14.27 5.61 -0.60
CA TYR A 64 -14.79 4.34 -1.13
C TYR A 64 -15.08 3.30 -0.02
N ASP A 65 -15.05 3.72 1.25
CA ASP A 65 -15.62 2.97 2.38
C ASP A 65 -17.16 3.03 2.35
#